data_AF-A0A934KNL6-F1
#
_entry.id   AF-A0A934KNL6-F1
#
_cell.length_a   1.000
_cell.length_b   1.000
_cell.length_c   1.000
_cell.angle_alpha   90.00
_cell.angle_beta   90.00
_cell.angle_gamma   90.00
#
_symmetry.space_group_name_H-M   'P 1'
#
loop_
_entity.id
_entity.type
_entity.pdbx_description
1 polymer ?
#
loop_
_entity_poly.entity_id
_entity_poly.type
_entity_poly.pdbx_seq_one_letter_code
_entity_poly.pdbx_strand_id
1 'polypeptide(L)'
;MKHESKINIFHALFRGREDVFAVRWEKSGKSGYMPSYQYDPYHYRLHKMNGGTFANYSHKTCLALTDNEIQKHLNGAQQIGVYPLLQDNTSWFLVADFDKQNWREETVNFLNACKEKNIPAYLVSGR
;
A
#
# COMPACT_ATOMS: atom_id res chain seq x y z
N MET A 1 -9.79 6.51 -23.03
CA MET A 1 -10.78 7.33 -22.27
C MET A 1 -11.28 6.70 -20.96
N LYS A 2 -11.55 5.38 -20.82
CA LYS A 2 -12.02 4.80 -19.52
C LYS A 2 -10.93 4.59 -18.45
N HIS A 3 -9.65 4.45 -18.83
CA HIS A 3 -8.56 4.13 -17.89
C HIS A 3 -8.03 5.34 -17.12
N GLU A 4 -7.87 6.49 -17.79
CA GLU A 4 -7.38 7.73 -17.19
C GLU A 4 -8.29 8.21 -16.04
N SER A 5 -9.61 8.09 -16.22
CA SER A 5 -10.58 8.37 -15.16
C SER A 5 -10.41 7.48 -13.92
N LYS A 6 -10.05 6.20 -14.07
CA LYS A 6 -9.85 5.29 -12.94
C LYS A 6 -8.55 5.56 -12.19
N ILE A 7 -7.49 5.92 -12.92
CA ILE A 7 -6.21 6.30 -12.32
C ILE A 7 -6.40 7.58 -11.48
N ASN A 8 -7.12 8.57 -12.00
CA ASN A 8 -7.43 9.78 -11.26
C ASN A 8 -8.25 9.50 -9.99
N ILE A 9 -9.23 8.58 -10.04
CA ILE A 9 -9.97 8.15 -8.86
C ILE A 9 -9.04 7.47 -7.85
N PHE A 10 -8.11 6.62 -8.31
CA PHE A 10 -7.14 5.98 -7.43
C PHE A 10 -6.28 7.01 -6.70
N HIS A 11 -5.73 7.99 -7.42
CA HIS A 11 -4.94 9.07 -6.83
C HIS A 11 -5.74 9.92 -5.84
N ALA A 12 -7.02 10.17 -6.13
CA ALA A 12 -7.89 10.96 -5.26
C ALA A 12 -8.23 10.24 -3.94
N LEU A 13 -8.40 8.91 -3.98
CA LEU A 13 -8.81 8.12 -2.82
C LEU A 13 -7.64 7.54 -2.02
N PHE A 14 -6.56 7.15 -2.69
CA PHE A 14 -5.45 6.39 -2.12
C PHE A 14 -4.13 7.16 -2.21
N ARG A 15 -4.17 8.44 -1.82
CA ARG A 15 -2.98 9.27 -1.80
C ARG A 15 -2.06 8.88 -0.64
N GLY A 16 -0.78 8.70 -0.94
CA GLY A 16 0.24 8.36 0.04
C GLY A 16 1.62 8.73 -0.49
N ARG A 17 2.63 7.94 -0.12
CA ARG A 17 3.97 8.08 -0.70
C ARG A 17 3.98 7.72 -2.18
N GLU A 18 4.63 8.59 -2.97
CA GLU A 18 4.83 8.38 -4.40
C GLU A 18 6.23 7.82 -4.72
N ASP A 19 7.17 7.92 -3.79
CA ASP A 19 8.55 7.44 -3.94
C ASP A 19 8.71 5.93 -3.68
N VAL A 20 7.65 5.27 -3.22
CA VAL A 20 7.62 3.82 -2.95
C VAL A 20 6.19 3.28 -2.99
N PHE A 21 6.02 2.07 -3.53
CA PHE A 21 4.80 1.27 -3.35
C PHE A 21 5.13 -0.14 -2.88
N ALA A 22 4.15 -0.81 -2.28
CA ALA A 22 4.29 -2.21 -1.89
C ALA A 22 3.78 -3.12 -3.01
N VAL A 23 4.43 -4.25 -3.23
CA VAL A 23 3.97 -5.33 -4.12
C VAL A 23 3.58 -6.54 -3.29
N ARG A 24 2.43 -7.15 -3.62
CA ARG A 24 2.01 -8.42 -3.03
C ARG A 24 2.91 -9.54 -3.54
N TRP A 25 3.38 -10.39 -2.65
CA TRP A 25 4.05 -11.62 -2.98
C TRP A 25 3.27 -12.81 -2.42
N GLU A 26 3.38 -13.94 -3.10
CA GLU A 26 2.83 -15.22 -2.66
C GLU A 26 3.84 -16.32 -2.95
N LYS A 27 4.14 -17.13 -1.94
CA LYS A 27 5.08 -18.24 -2.05
C LYS A 27 4.71 -19.33 -1.07
N SER A 28 4.50 -20.55 -1.59
CA SER A 28 4.28 -21.76 -0.78
C SER A 28 3.16 -21.60 0.25
N GLY A 29 2.01 -21.05 -0.17
CA GLY A 29 0.83 -20.83 0.68
C GLY A 29 0.93 -19.65 1.66
N LYS A 30 2.08 -18.96 1.70
CA LYS A 30 2.23 -17.70 2.44
C LYS A 30 2.11 -16.53 1.48
N SER A 31 1.52 -15.44 1.94
CA SER A 31 1.45 -14.19 1.19
C SER A 31 1.75 -13.00 2.08
N GLY A 32 2.12 -11.89 1.46
CA GLY A 32 2.38 -10.64 2.16
C GLY A 32 2.65 -9.50 1.19
N TYR A 33 3.04 -8.36 1.74
CA TYR A 33 3.46 -7.19 0.98
C TYR A 33 4.90 -6.86 1.31
N MET A 34 5.65 -6.36 0.32
CA MET A 34 6.99 -5.81 0.52
C MET A 34 7.16 -4.56 -0.34
N PRO A 35 8.05 -3.62 0.02
CA PRO A 35 8.37 -2.51 -0.86
C PRO A 35 8.85 -3.03 -2.23
N SER A 36 8.46 -2.35 -3.29
CA SER A 36 8.92 -2.64 -4.65
C SER A 36 10.30 -2.04 -4.85
N TYR A 37 11.23 -2.82 -5.42
CA TYR A 37 12.63 -2.42 -5.60
C TYR A 37 13.11 -2.63 -7.02
N GLN A 38 13.93 -1.70 -7.50
CA GLN A 38 14.82 -1.88 -8.62
C GLN A 38 16.18 -2.36 -8.12
N TYR A 39 16.72 -3.39 -8.76
CA TYR A 39 18.05 -3.90 -8.47
C TYR A 39 18.60 -4.73 -9.65
N ASP A 40 19.91 -4.93 -9.68
CA ASP A 40 20.56 -5.82 -10.63
C ASP A 40 20.46 -7.30 -10.16
N PRO A 41 19.82 -8.20 -10.93
CA PRO A 41 19.66 -9.60 -10.55
C PRO A 41 20.97 -10.39 -10.48
N TYR A 42 21.98 -10.03 -11.28
CA TYR A 42 23.29 -10.68 -11.28
C TYR A 42 24.06 -10.32 -10.01
N HIS A 43 24.15 -9.03 -9.68
CA HIS A 43 24.79 -8.59 -8.44
C HIS A 43 24.09 -9.15 -7.19
N TYR A 44 22.75 -9.16 -7.17
CA TYR A 44 22.02 -9.77 -6.06
C TYR A 44 22.27 -11.28 -5.95
N ARG A 45 22.42 -12.00 -7.07
CA ARG A 45 22.76 -13.42 -7.06
C ARG A 45 24.12 -13.67 -6.41
N LEU A 46 25.14 -12.88 -6.76
CA LEU A 46 26.47 -12.98 -6.15
C LEU A 46 26.42 -12.69 -4.64
N HIS A 47 25.72 -11.63 -4.23
CA HIS A 47 25.49 -11.31 -2.81
C HIS A 47 24.86 -12.48 -2.05
N LYS A 48 23.85 -13.11 -2.64
CA LYS A 48 23.17 -14.27 -2.05
C LYS A 48 24.08 -15.50 -1.95
N MET A 49 24.94 -15.75 -2.94
CA MET A 49 25.93 -16.84 -2.90
C MET A 49 26.96 -16.63 -1.78
N ASN A 50 27.25 -15.38 -1.43
CA ASN A 50 28.13 -15.02 -0.31
C ASN A 50 27.41 -14.98 1.06
N GLY A 51 26.22 -15.59 1.16
CA GLY A 51 25.45 -15.66 2.42
C GLY A 51 24.56 -14.45 2.71
N GLY A 52 24.47 -13.49 1.79
CA GLY A 52 23.61 -12.33 1.90
C GLY A 52 22.11 -12.64 1.75
N THR A 53 21.27 -11.72 2.22
CA THR A 53 19.81 -11.76 2.06
C THR A 53 19.33 -10.55 1.26
N PHE A 54 18.08 -10.57 0.77
CA PHE A 54 17.54 -9.37 0.14
C PHE A 54 17.43 -8.21 1.14
N ALA A 55 17.18 -8.49 2.42
CA ALA A 55 17.05 -7.47 3.46
C ALA A 55 18.33 -6.64 3.61
N ASN A 56 19.50 -7.28 3.66
CA ASN A 56 20.80 -6.63 3.83
C ASN A 56 21.52 -6.29 2.51
N TYR A 57 20.86 -6.46 1.36
CA TYR A 57 21.41 -6.05 0.07
C TYR A 57 21.29 -4.53 -0.11
N SER A 58 22.42 -3.84 -0.29
CA SER A 58 22.50 -2.38 -0.36
C SER A 58 22.23 -1.80 -1.75
N HIS A 59 22.48 -2.56 -2.83
CA HIS A 59 22.33 -2.09 -4.21
C HIS A 59 20.90 -2.28 -4.74
N LYS A 60 19.93 -1.78 -3.98
CA LYS A 60 18.50 -1.77 -4.33
C LYS A 60 17.91 -0.39 -4.03
N THR A 61 16.98 0.05 -4.86
CA THR A 61 16.30 1.34 -4.71
C THR A 61 14.80 1.14 -4.80
N CYS A 62 14.01 1.82 -3.96
CA CYS A 62 12.56 1.75 -4.05
C CYS A 62 12.07 2.24 -5.42
N LEU A 63 11.06 1.57 -5.97
CA LEU A 63 10.38 2.01 -7.17
C LEU A 63 9.24 2.96 -6.83
N ALA A 64 9.15 4.07 -7.56
CA ALA A 64 8.08 5.05 -7.44
C ALA A 64 6.71 4.47 -7.86
N LEU A 65 5.65 4.94 -7.21
CA LEU A 65 4.27 4.63 -7.56
C LEU A 65 3.86 5.45 -8.79
N THR A 66 4.02 4.89 -9.98
CA THR A 66 3.65 5.56 -11.24
C THR A 66 2.26 5.16 -11.72
N ASP A 67 1.67 5.96 -12.61
CA ASP A 67 0.42 5.62 -13.30
C ASP A 67 0.46 4.27 -14.00
N ASN A 68 1.62 3.87 -14.52
CA ASN A 68 1.82 2.56 -15.11
C ASN A 68 1.69 1.42 -14.08
N GLU A 69 2.23 1.61 -12.87
CA GLU A 69 2.10 0.62 -11.79
C GLU A 69 0.65 0.52 -11.28
N ILE A 70 -0.03 1.67 -11.17
CA ILE A 70 -1.47 1.75 -10.86
C ILE A 70 -2.29 1.06 -11.95
N GLN A 71 -1.99 1.31 -13.23
CA GLN A 71 -2.70 0.69 -14.34
C GLN A 71 -2.55 -0.83 -14.34
N LYS A 72 -1.32 -1.34 -14.14
CA LYS A 72 -1.08 -2.78 -13.98
C LYS A 72 -1.89 -3.35 -12.82
N HIS A 73 -2.02 -2.61 -11.72
CA HIS A 73 -2.84 -3.02 -10.58
C HIS A 73 -4.33 -3.10 -10.93
N LEU A 74 -4.87 -2.04 -11.54
CA LEU A 74 -6.28 -1.97 -11.95
C LEU A 74 -6.65 -3.03 -13.00
N ASN A 75 -5.68 -3.49 -13.78
CA ASN A 75 -5.83 -4.55 -14.76
C ASN A 75 -5.63 -5.97 -14.18
N GLY A 76 -5.29 -6.09 -12.90
CA GLY A 76 -5.04 -7.37 -12.23
C GLY A 76 -3.69 -8.01 -12.57
N ALA A 77 -2.79 -7.31 -13.24
CA ALA A 77 -1.45 -7.83 -13.56
C ALA A 77 -0.54 -7.90 -12.33
N GLN A 78 -0.82 -7.07 -11.32
CA GLN A 78 -0.17 -7.13 -10.01
C GLN A 78 -1.11 -6.62 -8.91
N GLN A 79 -0.82 -6.91 -7.66
CA GLN A 79 -1.49 -6.29 -6.52
C GLN A 79 -0.51 -5.40 -5.77
N ILE A 80 -0.82 -4.11 -5.68
CA ILE A 80 0.02 -3.13 -5.00
C ILE A 80 -0.63 -2.61 -3.72
N GLY A 81 0.18 -2.08 -2.82
CA GLY A 81 -0.24 -1.33 -1.64
C GLY A 81 0.38 0.06 -1.63
N VAL A 82 -0.34 1.01 -1.03
CA VAL A 82 0.13 2.39 -0.81
C VAL A 82 0.66 2.51 0.61
N TYR A 83 1.71 3.31 0.80
CA TYR A 83 2.17 3.73 2.13
C TYR A 83 1.48 5.04 2.52
N PRO A 84 0.49 5.04 3.43
CA PRO A 84 -0.32 6.23 3.74
C PRO A 84 0.40 7.26 4.62
N LEU A 85 1.44 6.84 5.36
CA LEU A 85 2.26 7.73 6.18
C LEU A 85 3.38 8.35 5.32
N LEU A 86 3.38 9.67 5.24
CA LEU A 86 4.38 10.46 4.52
C LEU A 86 5.67 10.63 5.35
N GLN A 87 6.72 11.12 4.70
CA GLN A 87 8.04 11.28 5.33
C GLN A 87 8.05 12.34 6.45
N ASP A 88 7.13 13.29 6.42
CA ASP A 88 6.95 14.31 7.45
C ASP A 88 6.00 13.88 8.59
N ASN A 89 5.68 12.57 8.66
CA ASN A 89 4.74 11.97 9.60
C ASN A 89 3.29 12.45 9.47
N THR A 90 2.91 13.02 8.32
CA THR A 90 1.50 13.31 8.00
C THR A 90 0.87 12.19 7.16
N SER A 91 -0.46 12.20 7.00
CA SER A 91 -1.18 11.27 6.13
C SER A 91 -2.39 11.93 5.47
N TRP A 92 -2.80 11.41 4.31
CA TRP A 92 -4.00 11.88 3.60
C TRP A 92 -5.27 11.15 4.02
N PHE A 93 -5.13 9.91 4.46
CA PHE A 93 -6.24 9.09 4.93
C PHE A 93 -5.77 8.15 6.04
N LEU A 94 -6.73 7.64 6.80
CA LEU A 94 -6.52 6.67 7.86
C LEU A 94 -7.47 5.47 7.64
N VAL A 95 -7.01 4.30 8.05
CA VAL A 95 -7.82 3.09 8.12
C VAL A 95 -7.78 2.63 9.57
N ALA A 96 -8.95 2.48 10.18
CA ALA A 96 -9.09 1.95 11.54
C ALA A 96 -9.81 0.61 11.45
N ASP A 97 -9.22 -0.41 12.08
CA ASP A 97 -9.79 -1.73 12.21
C ASP A 97 -10.43 -1.88 13.60
N PHE A 98 -11.63 -2.44 13.65
CA PHE A 98 -12.41 -2.64 14.87
C PHE A 98 -12.73 -4.13 15.00
N ASP A 99 -12.03 -4.82 15.90
CA ASP A 99 -11.96 -6.29 15.95
C ASP A 99 -12.60 -6.92 17.19
N LYS A 100 -13.09 -6.10 18.14
CA LYS A 100 -13.61 -6.58 19.45
C LYS A 100 -15.11 -6.83 19.44
N GLN A 101 -15.62 -7.47 20.50
CA GLN A 101 -17.05 -7.80 20.63
C GLN A 101 -18.00 -6.60 20.48
N ASN A 102 -17.52 -5.41 20.84
CA ASN A 102 -18.21 -4.13 20.76
C ASN A 102 -17.86 -3.31 19.50
N TRP A 103 -17.26 -3.91 18.46
CA TRP A 103 -16.80 -3.22 17.25
C TRP A 103 -17.90 -2.36 16.60
N ARG A 104 -19.16 -2.80 16.64
CA ARG A 104 -20.29 -2.06 16.08
C ARG A 104 -20.49 -0.71 16.77
N GLU A 105 -20.47 -0.73 18.10
CA GLU A 105 -20.63 0.47 18.91
C GLU A 105 -19.41 1.38 18.76
N GLU A 106 -18.19 0.81 18.80
CA GLU A 106 -16.95 1.56 18.61
C GLU A 106 -16.89 2.23 17.23
N THR A 107 -17.33 1.54 16.18
CA THR A 107 -17.42 2.07 14.83
C THR A 107 -18.38 3.25 14.75
N VAL A 108 -19.59 3.13 15.33
CA VAL A 108 -20.58 4.21 15.34
C VAL A 108 -20.05 5.42 16.11
N ASN A 109 -19.44 5.20 17.27
CA ASN A 109 -18.84 6.26 18.07
C ASN A 109 -17.71 6.97 17.31
N PHE A 110 -16.85 6.21 16.62
CA PHE A 110 -15.79 6.76 15.78
C PHE A 110 -16.34 7.62 14.63
N LEU A 111 -17.36 7.12 13.92
CA LEU A 111 -18.02 7.88 12.84
C LEU A 111 -18.69 9.16 13.34
N ASN A 112 -19.31 9.13 14.52
CA ASN A 112 -19.89 10.32 15.16
C ASN A 112 -18.81 11.33 15.50
N ALA A 113 -17.68 10.90 16.07
CA ALA A 113 -16.54 11.77 16.36
C ALA A 113 -15.96 12.40 15.07
N CYS A 114 -15.82 11.62 13.98
CA CYS A 114 -15.41 12.16 12.68
C CYS A 114 -16.40 13.21 12.18
N LYS A 115 -17.70 12.94 12.28
CA LYS A 115 -18.77 13.88 11.87
C LYS A 115 -18.70 15.19 12.65
N GLU A 116 -18.54 15.13 13.97
CA GLU A 116 -18.39 16.32 14.83
C GLU A 116 -17.16 17.16 14.47
N LYS A 117 -16.09 16.51 13.99
CA LYS A 117 -14.86 17.16 13.52
C LYS A 117 -14.88 17.53 12.04
N ASN A 118 -15.98 17.31 11.33
CA ASN A 118 -16.09 17.50 9.88
C ASN A 118 -15.04 16.70 9.07
N ILE A 119 -14.68 15.52 9.57
CA ILE A 119 -13.77 14.60 8.89
C ILE A 119 -14.62 13.59 8.09
N PRO A 120 -14.47 13.52 6.76
CA PRO A 120 -15.15 12.50 5.96
C PRO A 120 -14.68 11.10 6.36
N ALA A 121 -15.62 10.22 6.66
CA ALA A 121 -15.35 8.83 7.05
C ALA A 121 -16.35 7.88 6.38
N TYR A 122 -15.88 6.69 6.03
CA TYR A 122 -16.67 5.66 5.38
C TYR A 122 -16.50 4.34 6.11
N LEU A 123 -17.63 3.69 6.44
CA LEU A 123 -17.60 2.34 6.99
C LEU A 123 -17.50 1.33 5.86
N VAL A 124 -16.48 0.48 5.93
CA VAL A 124 -16.29 -0.66 5.04
C VAL A 124 -16.41 -1.93 5.87
N SER A 125 -17.28 -2.84 5.44
CA SER A 125 -17.43 -4.16 6.05
C SER A 125 -16.87 -5.22 5.10
N GLY A 126 -15.99 -6.09 5.61
CA GLY A 126 -15.58 -7.29 4.89
C GLY A 126 -16.76 -8.24 4.74
N ARG A 127 -16.92 -8.83 3.55
CA ARG A 127 -17.81 -9.98 3.36
C ARG A 127 -17.13 -11.25 3.82
#